data_AF-A0A937CSJ6-F1
#
_entry.id   AF-A0A937CSJ6-F1
#
_cell.length_a   1.000
_cell.length_b   1.000
_cell.length_c   1.000
_cell.angle_alpha   90.00
_cell.angle_beta   90.00
_cell.angle_gamma   90.00
#
_symmetry.space_group_name_H-M   'P 1'
#
loop_
_entity.id
_entity.type
_entity.pdbx_description
1 polymer ?
#
loop_
_entity_poly.entity_id
_entity_poly.type
_entity_poly.pdbx_seq_one_letter_code
_entity_poly.pdbx_strand_id
1 'polypeptide(L)' 'MEEKPARLTVLIDADRKKAFEALCASQDITASQVVRQLIREYLTRHGVRWSPGSADTAAD' A
#
# COMPACT_ATOMS: atom_id res chain seq x y z
N MET A 1 -13.54 10.87 12.25
CA MET A 1 -13.82 10.98 10.79
C MET A 1 -13.69 9.57 10.24
N GLU A 2 -14.75 9.00 9.67
CA GLU A 2 -14.69 7.64 9.12
C GLU A 2 -13.62 7.58 8.03
N GLU A 3 -12.56 6.82 8.30
CA GLU A 3 -11.53 6.49 7.31
C GLU A 3 -12.21 5.63 6.24
N LYS A 4 -12.66 6.26 5.14
CA LYS A 4 -13.26 5.52 4.02
C LYS A 4 -12.18 4.62 3.41
N PRO A 5 -12.29 3.28 3.50
CA PRO A 5 -11.30 2.40 2.92
C PRO A 5 -11.33 2.53 1.39
N ALA A 6 -10.17 2.83 0.79
CA ALA A 6 -10.00 2.83 -0.66
C ALA A 6 -9.44 1.49 -1.15
N ARG A 7 -9.95 0.98 -2.29
CA ARG A 7 -9.50 -0.28 -2.89
C ARG A 7 -8.53 0.01 -4.04
N LEU A 8 -7.32 -0.55 -3.96
CA LEU A 8 -6.35 -0.59 -5.06
C LEU A 8 -6.40 -1.98 -5.72
N THR A 9 -6.68 -2.02 -7.03
CA THR A 9 -6.65 -3.26 -7.83
C THR A 9 -5.49 -3.19 -8.81
N VAL A 10 -4.61 -4.19 -8.80
CA VAL A 10 -3.46 -4.28 -9.70
C VAL A 10 -3.50 -5.63 -10.41
N LEU A 11 -3.31 -5.62 -11.73
CA LEU A 11 -3.14 -6.85 -12.51
C LEU A 11 -1.66 -7.22 -12.51
N ILE A 12 -1.37 -8.45 -12.11
CA ILE A 12 -0.02 -9.03 -12.13
C ILE A 12 -0.08 -10.43 -12.72
N ASP A 13 1.05 -10.89 -13.25
CA ASP A 13 1.22 -12.25 -13.71
C ASP A 13 0.95 -13.29 -12.60
N ALA A 14 0.41 -14.45 -12.99
CA ALA A 14 -0.02 -15.48 -12.06
C ALA A 14 1.16 -16.12 -11.29
N ASP A 15 2.30 -16.32 -11.94
CA ASP A 15 3.47 -16.92 -11.30
C ASP A 15 4.15 -15.93 -10.36
N ARG A 16 4.21 -14.66 -10.74
CA ARG A 16 4.66 -13.58 -9.84
C ARG A 16 3.78 -13.46 -8.59
N LYS A 17 2.45 -13.54 -8.74
CA LYS A 17 1.51 -13.53 -7.61
C LYS A 17 1.80 -14.67 -6.63
N LYS A 18 1.93 -15.90 -7.14
CA LYS A 18 2.22 -17.09 -6.32
C LYS A 18 3.54 -16.96 -5.58
N ALA A 19 4.61 -16.55 -6.27
CA ALA A 19 5.92 -16.37 -5.67
C ALA A 19 5.90 -15.31 -4.56
N PHE A 20 5.21 -14.19 -4.79
CA PHE A 20 5.07 -13.13 -3.81
C PHE A 20 4.26 -13.59 -2.59
N GLU A 21 3.14 -14.26 -2.79
CA GLU A 21 2.30 -14.79 -1.71
C GLU A 21 3.04 -15.85 -0.88
N ALA A 22 3.78 -16.75 -1.53
CA ALA A 22 4.61 -17.76 -0.84
C ALA A 22 5.71 -17.12 0.01
N LEU A 23 6.37 -16.07 -0.53
CA LEU A 23 7.38 -15.33 0.21
C LEU A 23 6.79 -14.62 1.44
N CYS A 24 5.62 -14.01 1.29
CA CYS A 24 4.92 -13.37 2.41
C CYS A 24 4.53 -14.40 3.48
N ALA A 25 3.97 -15.55 3.06
CA ALA A 25 3.58 -16.62 3.97
C ALA A 25 4.77 -17.21 4.74
N SER A 26 5.95 -17.31 4.12
CA SER A 26 7.17 -17.78 4.80
C SER A 26 7.65 -16.86 5.93
N GLN A 27 7.15 -15.63 6.00
CA GLN A 27 7.50 -14.60 6.98
C GLN A 27 6.32 -14.27 7.92
N ASP A 28 5.25 -15.09 7.90
CA ASP A 28 4.03 -14.86 8.69
C ASP A 28 3.37 -13.48 8.44
N ILE A 29 3.51 -12.93 7.24
CA ILE A 29 2.92 -11.66 6.82
C ILE A 29 2.02 -11.84 5.61
N THR A 30 1.05 -10.94 5.44
CA THR A 30 0.15 -10.95 4.28
C THR A 30 0.67 -10.06 3.17
N ALA A 31 0.41 -10.45 1.91
CA ALA A 31 0.74 -9.65 0.73
C ALA A 31 0.26 -8.18 0.84
N SER A 32 -0.95 -7.97 1.39
CA SER A 32 -1.51 -6.63 1.60
C SER A 32 -0.73 -5.78 2.60
N GLN A 33 -0.13 -6.38 3.63
CA GLN A 33 0.74 -5.65 4.57
C GLN A 33 2.02 -5.19 3.89
N VAL A 34 2.65 -6.07 3.10
CA VAL A 34 3.86 -5.75 2.34
C VAL A 34 3.59 -4.68 1.30
N VAL A 35 2.51 -4.79 0.52
CA VAL A 35 2.13 -3.79 -0.48
C VAL A 35 1.88 -2.42 0.16
N ARG A 36 1.19 -2.37 1.31
CA ARG A 36 0.99 -1.12 2.05
C ARG A 36 2.31 -0.52 2.55
N GLN A 37 3.28 -1.34 2.95
CA GLN A 37 4.60 -0.85 3.34
C GLN A 37 5.39 -0.34 2.13
N LEU A 38 5.38 -1.07 1.02
CA LEU A 38 6.01 -0.66 -0.24
C LEU A 38 5.46 0.70 -0.72
N ILE A 39 4.14 0.91 -0.66
CA ILE A 39 3.53 2.20 -1.01
C ILE A 39 4.08 3.32 -0.12
N ARG A 40 4.07 3.13 1.21
CA ARG A 40 4.57 4.14 2.17
C ARG A 40 6.03 4.49 1.93
N GLU A 41 6.88 3.47 1.76
CA GLU A 41 8.29 3.66 1.48
C GLU A 41 8.51 4.37 0.14
N TYR A 42 7.76 4.00 -0.90
CA TYR A 42 7.87 4.61 -2.22
C TYR A 42 7.50 6.10 -2.16
N LEU A 43 6.38 6.46 -1.53
CA LEU A 43 6.00 7.86 -1.31
C LEU A 43 7.08 8.64 -0.54
N THR A 44 7.62 8.04 0.52
CA THR A 44 8.70 8.64 1.32
C THR A 44 9.97 8.89 0.50
N ARG A 45 10.39 7.91 -0.32
CA ARG A 45 11.57 8.03 -1.19
C ARG A 45 11.40 9.13 -2.24
N HIS A 46 10.18 9.39 -2.69
CA HIS A 46 9.87 10.45 -3.65
C HIS A 46 9.51 11.79 -2.99
N GLY A 47 9.66 11.92 -1.67
CA GLY A 47 9.39 13.16 -0.94
C GLY A 47 7.90 13.51 -0.83
N VAL A 48 7.01 12.58 -1.13
CA VAL A 48 5.56 12.79 -1.02
C VAL A 48 5.14 12.60 0.44
N ARG A 49 4.79 13.69 1.11
CA ARG A 49 4.16 13.63 2.43
C ARG A 49 2.68 13.32 2.27
N TRP A 50 2.28 12.15 2.76
CA TRP A 50 0.87 11.78 2.90
C TRP A 50 0.52 11.66 4.38
N SER A 51 -0.49 12.41 4.83
CA SER A 51 -1.02 12.33 6.20
C SER A 51 -2.34 11.57 6.18
N PRO A 52 -2.44 10.39 6.84
CA PRO A 52 -3.72 9.73 7.03
C PRO A 52 -4.61 10.67 7.85
N GLY A 53 -5.62 11.27 7.21
CA GLY A 53 -6.56 12.18 7.86
C GLY A 53 -6.32 13.67 7.68
N SER A 54 -5.37 14.13 6.84
CA SER A 54 -5.46 15.52 6.37
C SER A 54 -6.55 15.58 5.30
N ALA A 55 -7.76 15.90 5.75
CA ALA A 55 -8.73 16.55 4.90
C ALA A 55 -8.03 17.60 4.05
N ASP A 56 -8.38 17.62 2.78
CA ASP A 56 -8.28 18.80 1.94
C ASP A 56 -8.56 20.06 2.79
N THR A 57 -7.49 20.74 3.17
CA THR A 57 -7.52 22.11 3.71
C THR A 57 -6.48 22.86 2.91
N ALA A 58 -6.77 23.01 1.62
CA ALA A 58 -6.51 24.23 0.88
C ALA A 58 -7.93 24.80 0.64
N ALA A 59 -8.36 25.98 1.11
CA ALA A 59 -7.63 27.22 1.31
C ALA A 59 -6.71 27.53 0.11
N ASP A 60 -7.33 27.70 -1.07
CA ASP A 60 -7.40 28.99 -1.76
C ASP A 60 -8.64 29.03 -2.68
#